data_AF-A0A372NNH6-F1
#
_entry.id   AF-A0A372NNH6-F1
#
_cell.length_a   1.000
_cell.length_b   1.000
_cell.length_c   1.000
_cell.angle_alpha   90.00
_cell.angle_beta   90.00
_cell.angle_gamma   90.00
#
_symmetry.space_group_name_H-M   'P 1'
#
loop_
_entity.id
_entity.type
_entity.pdbx_description
1 polymer ?
#
loop_
_entity_poly.entity_id
_entity_poly.type
_entity_poly.pdbx_seq_one_letter_code
_entity_poly.pdbx_strand_id
1 'polypeptide(L)'
;MIEKNLLTTHGKLRLKIPSQLSEITLGQMMALQAKKELRDLDAISILSGTPLASLQQINNGSELMQFADTIIGLSQQIKYLYNAEAIPKEITLTVDGKMVTVKVTRNLAMEPAGAFMAAREIIGEEISSHIEQYGEDNWQKNFNPSLEACCKILAQYLYCRATGLPYDEYKAAEFTENIEQLRVTEALPIARHFFISYPNWSTRKTSFLHRVCRPWRNGRAYKPSRSLNTSTL
;
A
#
# COMPACT_ATOMS: atom_id res chain seq x y z
N MET A 1 -17.61 8.39 13.20
CA MET A 1 -17.83 9.07 11.92
C MET A 1 -18.74 10.26 12.15
N ILE A 2 -18.36 11.45 11.67
CA ILE A 2 -19.19 12.65 11.75
C ILE A 2 -19.95 12.78 10.44
N GLU A 3 -21.27 12.96 10.51
CA GLU A 3 -22.12 13.15 9.34
C GLU A 3 -22.81 14.50 9.39
N LYS A 4 -22.79 15.26 8.30
CA LYS A 4 -23.55 16.51 8.16
C LYS A 4 -24.13 16.68 6.77
N ASN A 5 -25.27 17.36 6.71
CA ASN A 5 -25.88 17.80 5.46
C ASN A 5 -25.49 19.25 5.24
N LEU A 6 -24.72 19.52 4.20
CA LEU A 6 -24.33 20.87 3.78
C LEU A 6 -25.23 21.37 2.66
N LEU A 7 -25.44 22.68 2.60
CA LEU A 7 -26.18 23.32 1.52
C LEU A 7 -25.25 23.60 0.34
N THR A 8 -25.68 23.16 -0.84
CA THR A 8 -24.98 23.38 -2.12
C THR A 8 -25.83 24.24 -3.06
N THR A 9 -25.23 24.75 -4.13
CA THR A 9 -25.94 25.46 -5.21
C THR A 9 -27.09 24.65 -5.82
N HIS A 10 -27.04 23.32 -5.77
CA HIS A 10 -28.01 22.43 -6.42
C HIS A 10 -28.84 21.57 -5.44
N GLY A 11 -28.67 21.72 -4.13
CA GLY A 11 -29.39 20.92 -3.15
C GLY A 11 -28.64 20.69 -1.84
N LYS A 12 -28.82 19.51 -1.23
CA LYS A 12 -28.16 19.11 0.03
C LYS A 12 -27.11 18.03 -0.24
N LEU A 13 -25.89 18.24 0.25
CA LEU A 13 -24.80 17.26 0.17
C LEU A 13 -24.59 16.64 1.55
N ARG A 14 -24.72 15.31 1.67
CA ARG A 14 -24.40 14.59 2.91
C ARG A 14 -22.91 14.25 2.90
N LEU A 15 -22.14 14.92 3.75
CA LEU A 15 -20.74 14.61 3.99
C LEU A 15 -20.58 13.72 5.21
N LYS A 16 -19.72 12.72 5.07
CA LYS A 16 -19.32 11.80 6.13
C LYS A 16 -17.81 11.91 6.27
N ILE A 17 -17.31 12.28 7.44
CA ILE A 17 -15.87 12.38 7.68
C ILE A 17 -15.50 11.43 8.82
N PRO A 18 -14.43 10.63 8.66
CA PRO A 18 -13.86 9.82 9.74
C PRO A 18 -13.61 10.69 10.97
N SER A 19 -14.00 10.21 12.15
CA SER A 19 -13.66 10.87 13.42
C SER A 19 -12.50 10.22 14.16
N GLN A 20 -12.09 9.04 13.71
CA GLN A 20 -11.04 8.22 14.30
C GLN A 20 -10.31 7.45 13.20
N LEU A 21 -9.07 7.04 13.46
CA LEU A 21 -8.24 6.32 12.49
C LEU A 21 -8.80 4.98 12.05
N SER A 22 -9.58 4.31 12.89
CA SER A 22 -10.22 3.02 12.57
C SER A 22 -11.30 3.15 11.50
N GLU A 23 -11.71 4.37 11.16
CA GLU A 23 -12.66 4.65 10.08
C GLU A 23 -11.97 5.05 8.77
N ILE A 24 -10.64 5.19 8.78
CA ILE A 24 -9.85 5.53 7.60
C ILE A 24 -9.37 4.24 6.94
N THR A 25 -9.52 4.15 5.63
CA THR A 25 -9.02 3.04 4.81
C THR A 25 -7.58 3.29 4.33
N LEU A 26 -6.86 2.22 4.01
CA LEU A 26 -5.48 2.31 3.55
C LEU A 26 -5.37 3.12 2.25
N GLY A 27 -6.31 2.95 1.33
CA GLY A 27 -6.39 3.71 0.08
C GLY A 27 -6.59 5.20 0.31
N GLN A 28 -7.44 5.60 1.26
CA GLN A 28 -7.59 7.01 1.63
C GLN A 28 -6.28 7.60 2.18
N MET A 29 -5.55 6.83 2.99
CA MET A 29 -4.24 7.25 3.49
C MET A 29 -3.19 7.37 2.39
N MET A 30 -3.16 6.42 1.45
CA MET A 30 -2.29 6.46 0.28
C MET A 30 -2.58 7.69 -0.58
N ALA A 31 -3.86 7.99 -0.82
CA ALA A 31 -4.29 9.17 -1.57
C ALA A 31 -3.89 10.49 -0.89
N LEU A 32 -3.93 10.55 0.46
CA LEU A 32 -3.43 11.71 1.22
C LEU A 32 -1.90 11.86 1.07
N GLN A 33 -1.14 10.76 1.13
CA GLN A 33 0.32 10.81 1.00
C GLN A 33 0.80 11.12 -0.43
N ALA A 34 0.04 10.69 -1.45
CA ALA A 34 0.40 10.91 -2.85
C ALA A 34 0.38 12.39 -3.27
N LYS A 35 -0.40 13.24 -2.58
CA LYS A 35 -0.48 14.68 -2.87
C LYS A 35 0.59 15.47 -2.12
N LYS A 36 1.60 15.96 -2.86
CA LYS A 36 2.66 16.84 -2.33
C LYS A 36 2.13 18.16 -1.76
N GLU A 37 1.07 18.70 -2.37
CA GLU A 37 0.39 19.91 -1.92
C GLU A 37 -1.08 19.57 -1.63
N LEU A 38 -1.39 19.27 -0.38
CA LEU A 38 -2.73 18.90 0.06
C LEU A 38 -3.51 20.17 0.42
N ARG A 39 -4.52 20.55 -0.37
CA ARG A 39 -5.47 21.60 0.02
C ARG A 39 -6.54 21.00 0.94
N ASP A 40 -7.17 21.84 1.77
CA ASP A 40 -8.20 21.38 2.71
C ASP A 40 -9.37 20.65 2.01
N LEU A 41 -9.79 21.14 0.85
CA LEU A 41 -10.84 20.49 0.04
C LEU A 41 -10.40 19.14 -0.53
N ASP A 42 -9.11 18.97 -0.84
CA ASP A 42 -8.57 17.68 -1.28
C ASP A 42 -8.60 16.67 -0.13
N ALA A 43 -8.19 17.10 1.07
CA ALA A 43 -8.22 16.28 2.27
C ALA A 43 -9.66 15.83 2.60
N ILE A 44 -10.62 16.76 2.55
CA ILE A 44 -12.04 16.48 2.77
C ILE A 44 -12.57 15.53 1.69
N SER A 45 -12.23 15.73 0.42
CA SER A 45 -12.65 14.86 -0.69
C SER A 45 -12.19 13.42 -0.46
N ILE A 46 -10.92 13.24 -0.12
CA ILE A 46 -10.32 11.92 0.11
C ILE A 46 -10.93 11.25 1.35
N LEU A 47 -10.96 11.96 2.48
CA LEU A 47 -11.48 11.42 3.74
C LEU A 47 -12.98 11.11 3.70
N SER A 48 -13.76 11.91 2.98
CA SER A 48 -15.21 11.71 2.86
C SER A 48 -15.62 10.78 1.72
N GLY A 49 -14.70 10.43 0.82
CA GLY A 49 -15.03 9.73 -0.43
C GLY A 49 -15.95 10.53 -1.35
N THR A 50 -16.09 11.84 -1.13
CA THR A 50 -16.98 12.71 -1.91
C THR A 50 -16.19 13.39 -3.03
N PRO A 51 -16.68 13.41 -4.27
CA PRO A 51 -15.99 14.07 -5.38
C PRO A 51 -15.73 15.56 -5.10
N LEU A 52 -14.53 16.04 -5.46
CA LEU A 52 -14.13 17.43 -5.25
C LEU A 52 -15.08 18.42 -5.97
N ALA A 53 -15.60 18.05 -7.14
CA ALA A 53 -16.58 18.87 -7.87
C ALA A 53 -17.86 19.14 -7.04
N SER A 54 -18.29 18.17 -6.23
CA SER A 54 -19.45 18.33 -5.33
C SER A 54 -19.13 19.21 -4.13
N LEU A 55 -17.88 19.17 -3.63
CA LEU A 55 -17.43 20.05 -2.54
C LEU A 55 -17.30 21.50 -2.98
N GLN A 56 -16.90 21.76 -4.23
CA GLN A 56 -16.80 23.11 -4.78
C GLN A 56 -18.16 23.81 -4.91
N GLN A 57 -19.26 23.08 -4.85
CA GLN A 57 -20.62 23.61 -4.93
C GLN A 57 -21.19 24.03 -3.56
N ILE A 58 -20.42 23.89 -2.48
CA ILE A 58 -20.85 24.26 -1.13
C ILE A 58 -20.90 25.79 -1.03
N ASN A 59 -22.07 26.32 -0.65
CA ASN A 59 -22.31 27.77 -0.63
C ASN A 59 -21.60 28.47 0.53
N ASN A 60 -21.30 27.75 1.62
CA ASN A 60 -20.74 28.33 2.84
C ASN A 60 -19.53 27.52 3.34
N GLY A 61 -18.33 28.01 3.05
CA GLY A 61 -17.07 27.37 3.50
C GLY A 61 -16.91 27.32 5.02
N SER A 62 -17.60 28.16 5.79
CA SER A 62 -17.54 28.10 7.26
C SER A 62 -18.15 26.82 7.84
N GLU A 63 -19.05 26.16 7.11
CA GLU A 63 -19.59 24.86 7.51
C GLU A 63 -18.52 23.75 7.48
N LEU A 64 -17.46 23.92 6.66
CA LEU A 64 -16.34 23.00 6.57
C LEU A 64 -15.33 23.18 7.70
N MET A 65 -15.24 24.37 8.32
CA MET A 65 -14.33 24.62 9.45
C MET A 65 -14.62 23.72 10.64
N GLN A 66 -15.86 23.23 10.78
CA GLN A 66 -16.26 22.32 11.85
C GLN A 66 -15.61 20.94 11.73
N PHE A 67 -15.03 20.61 10.57
CA PHE A 67 -14.25 19.40 10.36
C PHE A 67 -12.75 19.62 10.52
N ALA A 68 -12.28 20.87 10.54
CA ALA A 68 -10.85 21.20 10.57
C ALA A 68 -10.16 20.59 11.80
N ASP A 69 -10.75 20.75 12.99
CA ASP A 69 -10.21 20.19 14.24
C ASP A 69 -10.10 18.65 14.18
N THR A 70 -11.08 18.00 13.55
CA THR A 70 -11.07 16.53 13.39
C THR A 70 -9.97 16.10 12.42
N ILE A 71 -9.83 16.80 11.30
CA ILE A 71 -8.78 16.52 10.29
C ILE A 71 -7.38 16.73 10.90
N ILE A 72 -7.18 17.82 11.65
CA ILE A 72 -5.94 18.11 12.36
C ILE A 72 -5.67 17.00 13.38
N GLY A 73 -6.66 16.62 14.19
CA GLY A 73 -6.53 15.51 15.15
C GLY A 73 -6.14 14.20 14.48
N LEU A 74 -6.76 13.85 13.34
CA LEU A 74 -6.41 12.67 12.57
C LEU A 74 -4.99 12.72 12.02
N SER A 75 -4.55 13.88 11.49
CA SER A 75 -3.19 14.05 10.98
C SER A 75 -2.11 13.82 12.05
N GLN A 76 -2.37 14.26 13.28
CA GLN A 76 -1.48 14.01 14.41
C GLN A 76 -1.43 12.53 14.77
N GLN A 77 -2.59 11.85 14.77
CA GLN A 77 -2.64 10.42 15.07
C GLN A 77 -2.00 9.56 13.96
N ILE A 78 -2.13 9.97 12.70
CA ILE A 78 -1.46 9.37 11.53
C ILE A 78 0.06 9.35 11.70
N LYS A 79 0.64 10.43 12.22
CA LYS A 79 2.09 10.51 12.44
C LYS A 79 2.61 9.38 13.34
N TYR A 80 1.79 8.90 14.28
CA TYR A 80 2.19 7.87 15.25
C TYR A 80 1.65 6.48 14.94
N LEU A 81 0.83 6.33 13.88
CA LEU A 81 0.15 5.08 13.53
C LEU A 81 1.11 3.91 13.27
N TYR A 82 2.25 4.19 12.63
CA TYR A 82 3.27 3.17 12.36
C TYR A 82 3.87 2.58 13.64
N ASN A 83 3.83 3.30 14.76
CA ASN A 83 4.42 2.83 16.02
C ASN A 83 3.49 1.92 16.81
N ALA A 84 2.25 1.69 16.37
CA ALA A 84 1.33 0.77 17.02
C ALA A 84 1.90 -0.66 17.07
N GLU A 85 2.00 -1.23 18.27
CA GLU A 85 2.58 -2.56 18.50
C GLU A 85 1.56 -3.71 18.40
N ALA A 86 0.27 -3.39 18.50
CA ALA A 86 -0.79 -4.40 18.54
C ALA A 86 -1.16 -4.88 17.12
N ILE A 87 -0.68 -6.06 16.74
CA ILE A 87 -1.11 -6.76 15.53
C ILE A 87 -2.51 -7.37 15.77
N PRO A 88 -3.51 -7.06 14.94
CA PRO A 88 -4.84 -7.66 15.08
C PRO A 88 -4.78 -9.18 14.83
N LYS A 89 -5.60 -9.94 15.53
CA LYS A 89 -5.66 -11.41 15.37
C LYS A 89 -6.41 -11.82 14.11
N GLU A 90 -7.38 -11.01 13.70
CA GLU A 90 -8.26 -11.26 12.57
C GLU A 90 -8.54 -9.92 11.87
N ILE A 91 -8.70 -9.98 10.55
CA ILE A 91 -9.09 -8.84 9.73
C ILE A 91 -10.30 -9.22 8.89
N THR A 92 -11.10 -8.24 8.50
CA THR A 92 -12.24 -8.46 7.61
C THR A 92 -11.98 -7.76 6.29
N LEU A 93 -12.09 -8.52 5.19
CA LEU A 93 -11.89 -8.04 3.83
C LEU A 93 -13.18 -8.22 3.04
N THR A 94 -13.40 -7.34 2.06
CA THR A 94 -14.47 -7.52 1.09
C THR A 94 -13.86 -8.10 -0.18
N VAL A 95 -14.23 -9.33 -0.54
CA VAL A 95 -13.78 -10.03 -1.75
C VAL A 95 -15.02 -10.37 -2.57
N ASP A 96 -15.09 -9.88 -3.81
CA ASP A 96 -16.26 -10.08 -4.71
C ASP A 96 -17.60 -9.71 -4.05
N GLY A 97 -17.62 -8.61 -3.28
CA GLY A 97 -18.81 -8.14 -2.56
C GLY A 97 -19.19 -8.96 -1.32
N LYS A 98 -18.40 -9.97 -0.95
CA LYS A 98 -18.60 -10.78 0.27
C LYS A 98 -17.60 -10.40 1.35
N MET A 99 -18.07 -10.28 2.59
CA MET A 99 -17.18 -10.09 3.73
C MET A 99 -16.55 -11.42 4.14
N VAL A 100 -15.21 -11.46 4.13
CA VAL A 100 -14.38 -12.61 4.49
C VAL A 100 -13.50 -12.23 5.68
N THR A 101 -13.59 -13.01 6.76
CA THR A 101 -12.71 -12.83 7.92
C THR A 101 -11.48 -13.71 7.78
N VAL A 102 -10.29 -13.09 7.78
CA VAL A 102 -9.00 -13.75 7.65
C VAL A 102 -8.25 -13.72 8.97
N LYS A 103 -7.77 -14.88 9.42
CA LYS A 103 -6.90 -14.97 10.60
C LYS A 103 -5.48 -14.52 10.26
N VAL A 104 -4.96 -13.59 11.05
CA VAL A 104 -3.59 -13.09 10.94
C VAL A 104 -2.68 -14.01 11.73
N THR A 105 -1.95 -14.87 11.01
CA THR A 105 -1.00 -15.79 11.64
C THR A 105 0.28 -15.05 12.00
N ARG A 106 0.81 -15.30 13.22
CA ARG A 106 2.08 -14.72 13.70
C ARG A 106 3.31 -15.36 13.06
N ASN A 107 3.17 -16.52 12.44
CA ASN A 107 4.25 -17.23 11.77
C ASN A 107 4.07 -17.15 10.25
N LEU A 108 4.80 -16.22 9.63
CA LEU A 108 4.75 -15.91 8.20
C LEU A 108 5.51 -16.94 7.35
N ALA A 109 6.29 -17.83 7.97
CA ALA A 109 7.07 -18.87 7.28
C ALA A 109 6.22 -20.05 6.77
N MET A 110 4.91 -20.09 7.06
CA MET A 110 4.01 -21.16 6.63
C MET A 110 3.25 -20.88 5.32
N GLU A 111 3.52 -19.74 4.68
CA GLU A 111 2.82 -19.34 3.45
C GLU A 111 3.40 -19.97 2.18
N PRO A 112 2.62 -20.01 1.07
CA PRO A 112 3.13 -20.47 -0.22
C PRO A 112 4.42 -19.73 -0.60
N ALA A 113 5.38 -20.49 -1.13
CA ALA A 113 6.71 -19.97 -1.50
C ALA A 113 6.64 -18.75 -2.43
N GLY A 114 5.62 -18.67 -3.30
CA GLY A 114 5.39 -17.54 -4.21
C GLY A 114 5.13 -16.22 -3.48
N ALA A 115 4.13 -16.19 -2.58
CA ALA A 115 3.80 -15.00 -1.79
C ALA A 115 4.99 -14.50 -0.95
N PHE A 116 5.76 -15.45 -0.38
CA PHE A 116 6.97 -15.12 0.36
C PHE A 116 8.05 -14.48 -0.53
N MET A 117 8.27 -15.01 -1.74
CA MET A 117 9.25 -14.46 -2.67
C MET A 117 8.86 -13.06 -3.16
N ALA A 118 7.58 -12.85 -3.51
CA ALA A 118 7.07 -11.55 -3.92
C ALA A 118 7.18 -10.50 -2.80
N ALA A 119 6.79 -10.86 -1.57
CA ALA A 119 6.93 -9.97 -0.42
C ALA A 119 8.40 -9.58 -0.17
N ARG A 120 9.32 -10.55 -0.30
CA ARG A 120 10.76 -10.32 -0.17
C ARG A 120 11.30 -9.35 -1.22
N GLU A 121 10.83 -9.45 -2.46
CA GLU A 121 11.22 -8.54 -3.53
C GLU A 121 10.76 -7.11 -3.25
N ILE A 122 9.47 -6.93 -2.92
CA ILE A 122 8.89 -5.61 -2.59
C ILE A 122 9.65 -4.94 -1.44
N ILE A 123 9.95 -5.70 -0.37
CA ILE A 123 10.71 -5.16 0.77
C ILE A 123 12.14 -4.79 0.35
N GLY A 124 12.78 -5.61 -0.48
CA GLY A 124 14.11 -5.34 -1.01
C GLY A 124 14.17 -4.06 -1.84
N GLU A 125 13.22 -3.88 -2.75
CA GLU A 125 13.12 -2.68 -3.60
C GLU A 125 12.91 -1.41 -2.79
N GLU A 126 12.04 -1.46 -1.77
CA GLU A 126 11.76 -0.32 -0.89
C GLU A 126 13.00 0.07 -0.07
N ILE A 127 13.71 -0.91 0.50
CA ILE A 127 14.95 -0.67 1.25
C ILE A 127 16.03 -0.13 0.33
N SER A 128 16.22 -0.71 -0.87
CA SER A 128 17.19 -0.21 -1.85
C SER A 128 16.89 1.23 -2.25
N SER A 129 15.63 1.56 -2.53
CA SER A 129 15.20 2.93 -2.85
C SER A 129 15.48 3.91 -1.71
N HIS A 130 15.27 3.49 -0.45
CA HIS A 130 15.60 4.31 0.71
C HIS A 130 17.11 4.53 0.87
N ILE A 131 17.92 3.49 0.66
CA ILE A 131 19.39 3.58 0.72
C ILE A 131 19.91 4.52 -0.37
N GLU A 132 19.36 4.45 -1.59
CA GLU A 132 19.73 5.34 -2.69
C GLU A 132 19.44 6.82 -2.37
N GLN A 133 18.35 7.11 -1.66
CA GLN A 133 17.94 8.48 -1.35
C GLN A 133 18.62 9.06 -0.11
N TYR A 134 18.82 8.25 0.93
CA TYR A 134 19.19 8.73 2.26
C TYR A 134 20.52 8.17 2.79
N GLY A 135 21.16 7.27 2.04
CA GLY A 135 22.41 6.62 2.41
C GLY A 135 22.21 5.39 3.31
N GLU A 136 23.21 4.50 3.31
CA GLU A 136 23.19 3.23 4.03
C GLU A 136 23.12 3.41 5.56
N ASP A 137 23.68 4.49 6.11
CA ASP A 137 23.66 4.72 7.56
C ASP A 137 22.26 5.09 8.10
N ASN A 138 21.35 5.53 7.23
CA ASN A 138 20.02 6.01 7.62
C ASN A 138 18.98 4.88 7.70
N TRP A 139 19.19 3.79 6.94
CA TRP A 139 18.17 2.74 6.79
C TRP A 139 17.84 2.03 8.11
N GLN A 140 18.83 1.78 8.97
CA GLN A 140 18.56 1.05 10.22
C GLN A 140 17.83 1.90 11.26
N LYS A 141 17.91 3.22 11.16
CA LYS A 141 17.45 4.15 12.21
C LYS A 141 16.13 4.82 11.87
N ASN A 142 15.91 5.22 10.62
CA ASN A 142 14.75 6.02 10.24
C ASN A 142 13.94 5.45 9.07
N PHE A 143 14.12 4.16 8.74
CA PHE A 143 13.33 3.54 7.67
C PHE A 143 11.86 3.47 8.04
N ASN A 144 11.05 4.19 7.28
CA ASN A 144 9.60 4.09 7.28
C ASN A 144 9.17 3.60 5.88
N PRO A 145 8.56 2.40 5.77
CA PRO A 145 8.14 1.89 4.47
C PRO A 145 7.03 2.76 3.88
N SER A 146 6.98 2.86 2.56
CA SER A 146 5.86 3.49 1.86
C SER A 146 4.53 2.76 2.14
N LEU A 147 3.43 3.52 2.20
CA LEU A 147 2.09 2.93 2.30
C LEU A 147 1.77 2.03 1.10
N GLU A 148 2.33 2.35 -0.06
CA GLU A 148 2.19 1.55 -1.27
C GLU A 148 2.88 0.19 -1.13
N ALA A 149 4.12 0.14 -0.62
CA ALA A 149 4.80 -1.13 -0.35
C ALA A 149 4.06 -1.95 0.71
N CYS A 150 3.52 -1.29 1.74
CA CYS A 150 2.66 -1.94 2.74
C CYS A 150 1.42 -2.59 2.08
N CYS A 151 0.74 -1.87 1.18
CA CYS A 151 -0.42 -2.37 0.46
C CYS A 151 -0.07 -3.60 -0.41
N LYS A 152 1.02 -3.50 -1.20
CA LYS A 152 1.48 -4.59 -2.08
C LYS A 152 1.83 -5.86 -1.31
N ILE A 153 2.56 -5.75 -0.20
CA ILE A 153 2.93 -6.90 0.63
C ILE A 153 1.68 -7.58 1.20
N LEU A 154 0.74 -6.79 1.72
CA LEU A 154 -0.52 -7.31 2.24
C LEU A 154 -1.34 -7.99 1.16
N ALA A 155 -1.36 -7.47 -0.06
CA ALA A 155 -2.08 -8.09 -1.16
C ALA A 155 -1.51 -9.47 -1.50
N GLN A 156 -0.18 -9.57 -1.62
CA GLN A 156 0.51 -10.83 -1.88
C GLN A 156 0.29 -11.87 -0.77
N TYR A 157 0.26 -11.44 0.49
CA TYR A 157 0.07 -12.31 1.64
C TYR A 157 -1.38 -12.74 1.86
N LEU A 158 -2.33 -11.81 1.71
CA LEU A 158 -3.73 -12.05 2.07
C LEU A 158 -4.52 -12.69 0.93
N TYR A 159 -4.07 -12.59 -0.32
CA TYR A 159 -4.78 -13.09 -1.49
C TYR A 159 -5.24 -14.55 -1.34
N CYS A 160 -4.31 -15.49 -1.10
CA CYS A 160 -4.65 -16.91 -0.98
C CYS A 160 -5.61 -17.19 0.18
N ARG A 161 -5.45 -16.46 1.29
CA ARG A 161 -6.26 -16.67 2.51
C ARG A 161 -7.65 -16.06 2.39
N ALA A 162 -7.77 -14.94 1.70
CA ALA A 162 -9.03 -14.24 1.52
C ALA A 162 -9.88 -14.87 0.40
N THR A 163 -9.24 -15.34 -0.67
CA THR A 163 -9.93 -15.95 -1.83
C THR A 163 -10.08 -17.47 -1.72
N GLY A 164 -9.21 -18.14 -0.96
CA GLY A 164 -9.11 -19.60 -0.94
C GLY A 164 -8.54 -20.20 -2.24
N LEU A 165 -8.05 -19.37 -3.16
CA LEU A 165 -7.50 -19.77 -4.45
C LEU A 165 -5.99 -20.07 -4.34
N PRO A 166 -5.43 -20.89 -5.24
CA PRO A 166 -3.98 -21.05 -5.34
C PRO A 166 -3.30 -19.72 -5.68
N TYR A 167 -2.08 -19.56 -5.21
CA TYR A 167 -1.30 -18.34 -5.42
C TYR A 167 -1.07 -18.09 -6.92
N ASP A 168 -1.40 -16.87 -7.34
CA ASP A 168 -1.20 -16.35 -8.69
C ASP A 168 -0.70 -14.91 -8.53
N GLU A 169 0.51 -14.64 -9.02
CA GLU A 169 1.21 -13.36 -8.85
C GLU A 169 0.42 -12.19 -9.44
N TYR A 170 -0.21 -12.39 -10.60
CA TYR A 170 -0.97 -11.34 -11.29
C TYR A 170 -2.25 -11.00 -10.54
N LYS A 171 -3.00 -12.02 -10.11
CA LYS A 171 -4.23 -11.82 -9.34
C LYS A 171 -3.96 -11.28 -7.95
N ALA A 172 -2.85 -11.69 -7.34
CA ALA A 172 -2.42 -11.14 -6.06
C ALA A 172 -1.97 -9.67 -6.18
N ALA A 173 -1.45 -9.25 -7.34
CA ALA A 173 -1.17 -7.85 -7.61
C ALA A 173 -2.45 -7.02 -7.83
N GLU A 174 -3.47 -7.57 -8.50
CA GLU A 174 -4.80 -6.91 -8.64
C GLU A 174 -5.53 -6.80 -7.28
N PHE A 175 -5.26 -7.73 -6.36
CA PHE A 175 -5.86 -7.75 -5.03
C PHE A 175 -5.49 -6.53 -4.16
N THR A 176 -4.57 -5.67 -4.59
CA THR A 176 -4.29 -4.39 -3.91
C THR A 176 -5.52 -3.52 -3.78
N GLU A 177 -6.43 -3.52 -4.77
CA GLU A 177 -7.68 -2.75 -4.71
C GLU A 177 -8.56 -3.16 -3.52
N ASN A 178 -8.60 -4.46 -3.20
CA ASN A 178 -9.32 -4.97 -2.03
C ASN A 178 -8.61 -4.59 -0.71
N ILE A 179 -7.28 -4.56 -0.72
CA ILE A 179 -6.48 -4.17 0.45
C ILE A 179 -6.57 -2.67 0.71
N GLU A 180 -6.72 -1.84 -0.31
CA GLU A 180 -6.93 -0.40 -0.14
C GLU A 180 -8.19 -0.10 0.68
N GLN A 181 -9.21 -0.96 0.64
CA GLN A 181 -10.42 -0.82 1.44
C GLN A 181 -10.23 -1.23 2.92
N LEU A 182 -9.12 -1.89 3.26
CA LEU A 182 -8.82 -2.30 4.62
C LEU A 182 -8.57 -1.09 5.51
N ARG A 183 -8.99 -1.15 6.77
CA ARG A 183 -8.74 -0.08 7.74
C ARG A 183 -7.26 0.06 8.02
N VAL A 184 -6.79 1.31 8.11
CA VAL A 184 -5.38 1.64 8.35
C VAL A 184 -4.86 1.03 9.66
N THR A 185 -5.71 1.06 10.70
CA THR A 185 -5.40 0.48 12.02
C THR A 185 -5.21 -1.04 11.99
N GLU A 186 -5.78 -1.71 10.99
CA GLU A 186 -5.66 -3.16 10.80
C GLU A 186 -4.49 -3.49 9.86
N ALA A 187 -4.34 -2.72 8.78
CA ALA A 187 -3.33 -2.93 7.75
C ALA A 187 -1.89 -2.66 8.23
N LEU A 188 -1.64 -1.49 8.84
CA LEU A 188 -0.27 -1.03 9.12
C LEU A 188 0.48 -1.89 10.13
N PRO A 189 -0.11 -2.33 11.26
CA PRO A 189 0.59 -3.19 12.20
C PRO A 189 1.03 -4.52 11.57
N ILE A 190 0.19 -5.08 10.67
CA ILE A 190 0.51 -6.31 9.94
C ILE A 190 1.66 -6.05 8.96
N ALA A 191 1.56 -5.00 8.14
CA ALA A 191 2.60 -4.66 7.17
C ALA A 191 3.96 -4.41 7.85
N ARG A 192 3.97 -3.64 8.96
CA ARG A 192 5.18 -3.40 9.76
C ARG A 192 5.84 -4.68 10.24
N HIS A 193 5.06 -5.70 10.60
CA HIS A 193 5.59 -6.98 11.03
C HIS A 193 6.42 -7.65 9.92
N PHE A 194 6.04 -7.51 8.64
CA PHE A 194 6.86 -8.00 7.52
C PHE A 194 8.19 -7.28 7.43
N PHE A 195 8.20 -5.96 7.51
CA PHE A 195 9.44 -5.17 7.43
C PHE A 195 10.39 -5.38 8.62
N ILE A 196 9.85 -5.56 9.84
CA ILE A 196 10.66 -5.89 11.03
C ILE A 196 11.20 -7.32 10.97
N SER A 197 10.40 -8.26 10.46
CA SER A 197 10.78 -9.68 10.39
C SER A 197 11.73 -9.97 9.22
N TYR A 198 11.73 -9.12 8.18
CA TYR A 198 12.54 -9.30 6.98
C TYR A 198 14.06 -9.35 7.23
N PRO A 199 14.68 -8.46 8.04
CA PRO A 199 16.08 -8.60 8.43
C PRO A 199 16.41 -9.98 9.02
N ASN A 200 15.49 -10.55 9.82
CA ASN A 200 15.65 -11.87 10.41
C ASN A 200 15.45 -13.02 9.41
N TRP A 201 14.81 -12.76 8.25
CA TRP A 201 14.65 -13.71 7.13
C TRP A 201 15.80 -13.66 6.13
N SER A 202 16.63 -12.61 6.19
CA SER A 202 17.72 -12.36 5.25
C SER A 202 18.92 -13.32 5.38
N THR A 203 18.77 -14.47 6.07
CA THR A 203 19.76 -15.55 6.00
C THR A 203 20.02 -15.87 4.52
N ARG A 204 21.24 -15.53 4.07
CA ARG A 204 21.63 -15.44 2.66
C ARG A 204 21.18 -16.68 1.88
N LYS A 205 20.14 -16.51 1.06
CA LYS A 205 19.97 -17.29 -0.17
C LYS A 205 19.62 -16.34 -1.30
N THR A 206 20.53 -16.32 -2.26
CA THR A 206 20.62 -15.51 -3.47
C THR A 206 19.29 -15.40 -4.21
N SER A 207 18.93 -14.17 -4.59
CA SER A 207 17.76 -13.82 -5.38
C SER A 207 17.73 -14.56 -6.72
N PHE A 208 16.68 -15.35 -6.98
CA PHE A 208 16.47 -16.02 -8.27
C PHE A 208 16.06 -15.04 -9.39
N LEU A 209 15.42 -13.91 -9.06
CA LEU A 209 14.90 -12.96 -10.06
C LEU A 209 15.98 -12.13 -10.77
N HIS A 210 17.17 -11.98 -10.17
CA HIS A 210 18.32 -11.40 -10.86
C HIS A 210 18.82 -12.22 -12.07
N ARG A 211 18.45 -13.51 -12.17
CA ARG A 211 18.79 -14.34 -13.34
C ARG A 211 17.77 -14.22 -14.47
N VAL A 212 16.51 -13.91 -14.19
CA VAL A 212 15.45 -13.88 -15.21
C VAL A 212 15.25 -12.49 -15.80
N CYS A 213 15.55 -11.41 -15.08
CA CYS A 213 15.47 -10.03 -15.61
C CYS A 213 16.75 -9.53 -16.31
N ARG A 214 17.84 -10.31 -16.31
CA ARG A 214 19.07 -9.97 -17.06
C ARG A 214 18.97 -10.03 -18.60
N PRO A 215 18.12 -10.85 -19.25
CA PRO A 215 18.04 -10.89 -20.70
C PRO A 215 17.43 -9.63 -21.32
N TRP A 216 16.57 -8.89 -20.59
CA TRP A 216 15.82 -7.77 -21.16
C TRP A 216 16.62 -6.46 -21.25
N ARG A 217 17.75 -6.32 -20.56
CA ARG A 217 18.67 -5.17 -20.74
C ARG A 217 19.76 -5.38 -21.80
N ASN A 218 19.94 -6.61 -22.32
CA ASN A 218 20.99 -6.92 -23.30
C ASN A 218 20.48 -7.24 -24.71
N GLY A 219 19.19 -7.02 -24.99
CA GLY A 219 18.55 -7.30 -26.29
C GLY A 219 18.82 -6.29 -27.43
N ARG A 220 19.85 -5.44 -27.34
CA ARG A 220 20.29 -4.54 -28.43
C ARG A 220 21.76 -4.70 -28.77
N ALA A 221 22.21 -5.93 -28.99
CA ALA A 221 23.48 -6.19 -29.67
C ALA A 221 23.49 -7.57 -30.33
N TYR A 222 22.62 -7.78 -31.33
CA TYR A 222 22.82 -8.86 -32.29
C TYR A 222 22.47 -8.36 -33.69
N LYS A 223 23.50 -7.98 -34.45
CA LYS A 223 23.47 -8.06 -35.92
C LYS A 223 24.09 -9.40 -36.32
N PRO A 224 23.34 -10.31 -36.95
CA PRO A 224 23.90 -11.49 -37.56
C PRO A 224 24.19 -11.23 -39.05
N SER A 225 25.42 -11.49 -39.48
CA SER A 225 25.79 -11.85 -40.86
C SER A 225 27.02 -12.75 -40.73
N ARG A 226 26.92 -14.09 -40.73
CA ARG A 226 26.90 -14.99 -41.91
C ARG A 226 27.76 -14.41 -43.05
N SER A 227 28.79 -15.07 -43.59
CA SER A 227 29.06 -16.51 -43.71
C SER A 227 30.53 -16.80 -44.08
N LEU A 228 31.03 -17.94 -43.58
CA LEU A 228 31.91 -18.95 -44.20
C LEU A 228 32.80 -18.54 -45.39
N ASN A 229 34.11 -18.80 -45.26
CA ASN A 229 34.73 -19.95 -45.92
C ASN A 229 36.12 -20.26 -45.36
N THR A 230 36.28 -21.50 -44.91
CA THR A 230 37.54 -22.22 -44.76
C THR A 230 38.11 -22.54 -46.15
N SER A 231 39.43 -22.43 -46.32
CA SER A 231 40.28 -23.53 -46.79
C SER A 231 41.76 -23.11 -46.81
N THR A 232 42.57 -23.98 -46.23
CA THR A 232 44.04 -24.02 -46.22
C THR A 232 44.64 -24.23 -47.61
N LEU A 233 45.75 -23.54 -47.88
CA LEU A 233 47.04 -24.10 -48.28
C LEU A 233 48.15 -23.09 -47.98
#